data_AF-A0A0C2BXS8-F1
#
_entry.id   AF-A0A0C2BXS8-F1
#
_cell.length_a   1.000
_cell.length_b   1.000
_cell.length_c   1.000
_cell.angle_alpha   90.00
_cell.angle_beta   90.00
_cell.angle_gamma   90.00
#
_symmetry.space_group_name_H-M   'P 1'
#
loop_
_entity.id
_entity.type
_entity.pdbx_description
1 polymer ?
#
loop_
_entity_poly.entity_id
_entity_poly.type
_entity_poly.pdbx_seq_one_letter_code
_entity_poly.pdbx_strand_id
1 'polypeptide(L)'
;MLCRFVIAISLFWAASLSYAQERNADAVDKVIASLFAKQSGKFLCLSQNESHATIRTTVMNSLKGVDLKDKASQDTISKVIYTKFPCPFSPDRPELRPARIEDIKGMWLFPVASQRYRYGPQSPLWESRAGLPPIRCEAIVYGANGRMAIDQAVGSAACPTSEKMRKLEAQPKGESWSFIRDGRIRVDRTDAPNDFEEWDLFVVEKNFDFAGTTFRKGDMVEYRRREKGNEFNVATMFRHLQKMP
;
A
#
# COMPACT_ATOMS: atom_id res chain seq x y z
N MET A 1 62.58 13.79 58.91
CA MET A 1 61.66 12.62 59.06
C MET A 1 60.93 12.42 57.74
N LEU A 2 60.98 11.17 57.23
CA LEU A 2 60.15 10.46 56.23
C LEU A 2 59.52 11.27 55.07
N CYS A 3 59.90 11.07 53.79
CA CYS A 3 59.80 9.88 52.92
C CYS A 3 58.38 9.62 52.38
N ARG A 4 58.27 9.60 51.03
CA ARG A 4 57.43 8.76 50.12
C ARG A 4 56.83 9.57 48.95
N PHE A 5 57.35 9.43 47.73
CA PHE A 5 57.18 8.34 46.72
C PHE A 5 56.01 8.58 45.76
N VAL A 6 56.37 8.97 44.52
CA VAL A 6 55.96 8.48 43.18
C VAL A 6 54.57 7.84 43.04
N ILE A 7 53.78 8.30 42.05
CA ILE A 7 53.32 7.53 40.87
C ILE A 7 52.55 8.50 39.95
N ALA A 8 53.20 8.85 38.84
CA ALA A 8 52.53 9.24 37.60
C ALA A 8 52.11 7.96 36.87
N ILE A 9 51.07 8.07 36.04
CA ILE A 9 50.63 7.19 34.92
C ILE A 9 49.13 6.82 35.05
N SER A 10 48.46 6.89 33.89
CA SER A 10 47.20 6.25 33.49
C SER A 10 45.87 6.92 33.83
N LEU A 11 45.51 7.97 33.09
CA LEU A 11 44.12 8.22 32.64
C LEU A 11 44.14 8.80 31.21
N PHE A 12 44.60 8.00 30.25
CA PHE A 12 44.53 8.31 28.82
C PHE A 12 44.02 7.11 28.01
N TRP A 13 43.09 6.33 28.57
CA TRP A 13 42.51 5.16 27.91
C TRP A 13 41.01 5.06 28.23
N ALA A 14 40.22 5.94 27.60
CA ALA A 14 38.78 5.74 27.41
C ALA A 14 38.27 6.54 26.19
N ALA A 15 39.12 6.74 25.19
CA ALA A 15 38.69 7.08 23.83
C ALA A 15 38.72 5.80 22.98
N SER A 16 38.07 4.75 23.46
CA SER A 16 37.71 3.61 22.63
C SER A 16 36.60 4.06 21.69
N LEU A 17 37.01 4.65 20.56
CA LEU A 17 36.56 4.26 19.24
C LEU A 17 35.07 3.91 19.15
N SER A 18 34.20 4.90 19.40
CA SER A 18 32.94 4.96 18.66
C SER A 18 33.20 5.72 17.36
N TYR A 19 34.12 5.18 16.54
CA TYR A 19 33.99 5.38 15.10
C TYR A 19 32.75 4.58 14.72
N ALA A 20 31.59 5.23 14.80
CA ALA A 20 30.50 4.93 13.90
C ALA A 20 31.11 5.04 12.50
N GLN A 21 31.50 3.90 11.96
CA GLN A 21 31.95 3.80 10.59
C GLN A 21 30.75 4.23 9.75
N GLU A 22 30.71 5.51 9.38
CA GLU A 22 29.99 5.98 8.20
C GLU A 22 30.56 5.14 7.05
N ARG A 23 29.98 3.94 6.85
CA ARG A 23 30.08 3.29 5.56
C ARG A 23 29.57 4.34 4.60
N ASN A 24 30.46 4.85 3.75
CA ASN A 24 30.08 5.60 2.57
C ASN A 24 29.04 4.73 1.84
N ALA A 25 27.75 5.02 2.08
CA ALA A 25 26.66 4.26 1.51
C ALA A 25 26.82 4.34 0.00
N ASP A 26 26.97 3.19 -0.65
CA ASP A 26 27.13 3.16 -2.09
C ASP A 26 25.82 3.58 -2.78
N ALA A 27 25.85 3.72 -4.10
CA ALA A 27 24.70 4.19 -4.85
C ALA A 27 23.44 3.34 -4.61
N VAL A 28 23.60 2.02 -4.42
CA VAL A 28 22.47 1.10 -4.17
C VAL A 28 21.89 1.34 -2.79
N ASP A 29 22.73 1.46 -1.75
CA ASP A 29 22.26 1.75 -0.39
C ASP A 29 21.54 3.09 -0.30
N LYS A 30 22.05 4.12 -0.99
CA LYS A 30 21.41 5.44 -1.05
C LYS A 30 20.03 5.38 -1.70
N VAL A 31 19.87 4.62 -2.80
CA VAL A 31 18.58 4.47 -3.48
C VAL A 31 17.61 3.66 -2.63
N ILE A 32 18.05 2.56 -2.01
CA ILE A 32 17.23 1.76 -1.08
C ILE A 32 16.73 2.65 0.06
N ALA A 33 17.63 3.32 0.78
CA ALA A 33 17.25 4.18 1.91
C ALA A 33 16.29 5.30 1.47
N SER A 34 16.57 5.97 0.35
CA SER A 34 15.73 7.06 -0.15
C SER A 34 14.34 6.59 -0.56
N LEU A 35 14.23 5.46 -1.26
CA LEU A 35 12.94 4.93 -1.71
C LEU A 35 12.11 4.41 -0.54
N PHE A 36 12.68 3.60 0.35
CA PHE A 36 11.93 3.10 1.51
C PHE A 36 11.55 4.22 2.48
N ALA A 37 12.36 5.27 2.64
CA ALA A 37 11.96 6.43 3.43
C ALA A 37 10.72 7.16 2.86
N LYS A 38 10.57 7.21 1.53
CA LYS A 38 9.50 7.97 0.86
C LYS A 38 8.26 7.15 0.51
N GLN A 39 8.46 5.88 0.18
CA GLN A 39 7.50 5.01 -0.49
C GLN A 39 7.15 3.77 0.31
N SER A 40 7.82 3.51 1.44
CA SER A 40 7.40 2.46 2.37
C SER A 40 5.94 2.68 2.74
N GLY A 41 5.18 1.60 2.71
CA GLY A 41 3.75 1.59 2.98
C GLY A 41 2.85 2.28 1.95
N LYS A 42 3.41 2.80 0.86
CA LYS A 42 2.64 3.37 -0.26
C LYS A 42 2.72 2.43 -1.45
N PHE A 43 3.92 2.33 -2.02
CA PHE A 43 4.21 1.49 -3.17
C PHE A 43 5.21 0.38 -2.83
N LEU A 44 5.98 0.53 -1.75
CA LEU A 44 6.93 -0.47 -1.27
C LEU A 44 6.48 -1.05 0.08
N CYS A 45 6.38 -2.36 0.17
CA CYS A 45 6.02 -3.04 1.41
C CYS A 45 6.99 -4.21 1.65
N LEU A 46 7.46 -4.32 2.89
CA LEU A 46 8.23 -5.47 3.35
C LEU A 46 7.25 -6.55 3.83
N SER A 47 7.47 -7.78 3.42
CA SER A 47 6.54 -8.88 3.70
C SER A 47 6.65 -9.39 5.14
N GLN A 48 7.85 -9.28 5.73
CA GLN A 48 8.21 -9.62 7.11
C GLN A 48 9.35 -8.67 7.54
N ASN A 49 9.93 -8.81 8.75
CA ASN A 49 11.04 -8.00 9.29
C ASN A 49 12.33 -8.09 8.44
N GLU A 50 12.28 -7.65 7.19
CA GLU A 50 13.38 -7.68 6.25
C GLU A 50 14.39 -6.62 6.66
N SER A 51 15.61 -7.07 6.96
CA SER A 51 16.70 -6.16 7.27
C SER A 51 17.18 -5.43 6.00
N HIS A 52 17.78 -4.25 6.17
CA HIS A 52 18.42 -3.53 5.06
C HIS A 52 19.43 -4.41 4.29
N ALA A 53 20.16 -5.29 4.99
CA ALA A 53 21.10 -6.23 4.36
C ALA A 53 20.40 -7.26 3.45
N THR A 54 19.23 -7.74 3.85
CA THR A 54 18.40 -8.67 3.06
C THR A 54 17.88 -7.98 1.80
N ILE A 55 17.38 -6.75 1.94
CA ILE A 55 16.88 -5.93 0.82
C ILE A 55 18.01 -5.71 -0.19
N ARG A 56 19.17 -5.25 0.29
CA ARG A 56 20.36 -5.01 -0.53
C ARG A 56 20.77 -6.27 -1.31
N THR A 57 20.86 -7.40 -0.63
CA THR A 57 21.26 -8.68 -1.26
C THR A 57 20.31 -9.04 -2.40
N THR A 58 19.01 -8.89 -2.19
CA THR A 58 17.97 -9.17 -3.20
C THR A 58 18.08 -8.24 -4.42
N VAL A 59 18.32 -6.95 -4.18
CA VAL A 59 18.52 -5.95 -5.24
C VAL A 59 19.78 -6.27 -6.04
N MET A 60 20.91 -6.48 -5.37
CA MET A 60 22.19 -6.79 -6.01
C MET A 60 22.13 -8.08 -6.83
N ASN A 61 21.44 -9.12 -6.34
CA ASN A 61 21.23 -10.35 -7.09
C ASN A 61 20.44 -10.12 -8.38
N SER A 62 19.49 -9.18 -8.37
CA SER A 62 18.68 -8.83 -9.56
C SER A 62 19.42 -7.91 -10.53
N LEU A 63 20.48 -7.22 -10.07
CA LEU A 63 21.32 -6.33 -10.89
C LEU A 63 22.58 -7.03 -11.43
N LYS A 64 22.75 -8.34 -11.21
CA LYS A 64 23.89 -9.09 -11.76
C LYS A 64 23.97 -8.93 -13.28
N GLY A 65 25.13 -8.47 -13.76
CA GLY A 65 25.39 -8.26 -15.19
C GLY A 65 24.86 -6.93 -15.75
N VAL A 66 24.31 -6.05 -14.92
CA VAL A 66 23.89 -4.69 -15.30
C VAL A 66 25.04 -3.71 -15.05
N ASP A 67 25.40 -2.89 -16.05
CA ASP A 67 26.37 -1.82 -15.88
C ASP A 67 25.72 -0.61 -15.19
N LEU A 68 26.23 -0.20 -14.03
CA LEU A 68 25.63 0.81 -13.14
C LEU A 68 26.33 2.17 -13.20
N LYS A 69 27.04 2.50 -14.29
CA LYS A 69 27.93 3.68 -14.34
C LYS A 69 27.29 5.07 -14.46
N ASP A 70 25.98 5.21 -14.67
CA ASP A 70 25.32 6.51 -14.92
C ASP A 70 24.02 6.72 -14.11
N LYS A 71 23.35 7.88 -14.23
CA LYS A 71 22.00 8.13 -13.66
C LYS A 71 20.96 7.07 -14.06
N ALA A 72 21.16 6.39 -15.19
CA ALA A 72 20.39 5.20 -15.58
C ALA A 72 20.45 4.05 -14.55
N SER A 73 21.48 4.03 -13.70
CA SER A 73 21.62 3.11 -12.57
C SER A 73 20.55 3.35 -11.51
N GLN A 74 20.23 4.60 -11.17
CA GLN A 74 19.23 4.90 -10.14
C GLN A 74 17.83 4.46 -10.57
N ASP A 75 17.43 4.74 -11.80
CA ASP A 75 16.14 4.30 -12.33
C ASP A 75 16.06 2.77 -12.42
N THR A 76 17.16 2.13 -12.82
CA THR A 76 17.23 0.66 -12.89
C THR A 76 17.16 0.03 -11.51
N ILE A 77 17.91 0.54 -10.54
CA ILE A 77 17.85 0.11 -9.12
C ILE A 77 16.44 0.33 -8.58
N SER A 78 15.82 1.48 -8.87
CA SER A 78 14.47 1.80 -8.43
C SER A 78 13.43 0.82 -8.99
N LYS A 79 13.48 0.52 -10.30
CA LYS A 79 12.60 -0.47 -10.95
C LYS A 79 12.75 -1.85 -10.31
N VAL A 80 13.99 -2.28 -10.04
CA VAL A 80 14.25 -3.54 -9.32
C VAL A 80 13.61 -3.52 -7.94
N ILE A 81 13.77 -2.43 -7.18
CA ILE A 81 13.18 -2.29 -5.84
C ILE A 81 11.65 -2.35 -5.91
N TYR A 82 11.01 -1.60 -6.80
CA TYR A 82 9.56 -1.64 -6.99
C TYR A 82 9.05 -3.02 -7.43
N THR A 83 9.83 -3.75 -8.21
CA THR A 83 9.47 -5.10 -8.67
C THR A 83 9.63 -6.15 -7.57
N LYS A 84 10.65 -6.01 -6.71
CA LYS A 84 10.97 -7.00 -5.67
C LYS A 84 10.21 -6.78 -4.37
N PHE A 85 9.89 -5.53 -4.05
CA PHE A 85 9.21 -5.16 -2.80
C PHE A 85 7.89 -4.40 -3.03
N PRO A 86 7.04 -4.75 -4.02
CA PRO A 86 5.81 -4.01 -4.24
C PRO A 86 4.83 -4.25 -3.09
N CYS A 87 4.17 -3.19 -2.65
CA CYS A 87 2.92 -3.34 -1.91
C CYS A 87 1.89 -4.13 -2.74
N PRO A 88 0.93 -4.82 -2.11
CA PRO A 88 -0.10 -5.59 -2.83
C PRO A 88 -0.94 -4.75 -3.79
N PHE A 89 -0.99 -3.43 -3.57
CA PHE A 89 -1.73 -2.46 -4.39
C PHE A 89 -0.83 -1.60 -5.29
N SER A 90 0.46 -1.95 -5.42
CA SER A 90 1.37 -1.19 -6.29
C SER A 90 0.99 -1.39 -7.77
N PRO A 91 0.89 -0.31 -8.58
CA PRO A 91 0.58 -0.42 -10.00
C PRO A 91 1.64 -1.20 -10.79
N ASP A 92 2.87 -1.29 -10.28
CA ASP A 92 3.99 -1.94 -10.95
C ASP A 92 4.09 -3.45 -10.67
N ARG A 93 3.08 -4.03 -9.99
CA ARG A 93 3.04 -5.48 -9.78
C ARG A 93 2.83 -6.21 -11.11
N PRO A 94 3.65 -7.23 -11.44
CA PRO A 94 3.47 -8.01 -12.66
C PRO A 94 2.20 -8.87 -12.64
N GLU A 95 1.58 -9.08 -11.47
CA GLU A 95 0.32 -9.80 -11.34
C GLU A 95 -0.92 -8.94 -11.58
N LEU A 96 -0.73 -7.61 -11.68
CA LEU A 96 -1.81 -6.64 -11.82
C LEU A 96 -1.79 -5.99 -13.20
N ARG A 97 -2.97 -5.65 -13.70
CA ARG A 97 -3.14 -4.71 -14.81
C ARG A 97 -4.16 -3.63 -14.46
N PRO A 98 -4.11 -2.45 -15.09
CA PRO A 98 -5.20 -1.48 -14.99
C PRO A 98 -6.56 -2.12 -15.32
N ALA A 99 -7.57 -1.81 -14.51
CA ALA A 99 -8.93 -2.28 -14.73
C ALA A 99 -9.59 -1.55 -15.91
N ARG A 100 -10.23 -2.28 -16.81
CA ARG A 100 -11.09 -1.72 -17.86
C ARG A 100 -12.50 -1.52 -17.31
N ILE A 101 -13.31 -0.72 -17.99
CA ILE A 101 -14.68 -0.43 -17.54
C ILE A 101 -15.52 -1.70 -17.32
N GLU A 102 -15.37 -2.73 -18.16
CA GLU A 102 -16.08 -4.01 -18.02
C GLU A 102 -15.60 -4.83 -16.84
N ASP A 103 -14.34 -4.68 -16.44
CA ASP A 103 -13.85 -5.31 -15.22
C ASP A 103 -14.51 -4.66 -14.01
N ILE A 104 -14.78 -3.36 -14.01
CA ILE A 104 -15.26 -2.61 -12.83
C ILE A 104 -16.74 -2.91 -12.54
N LYS A 105 -17.57 -2.95 -13.59
CA LYS A 105 -19.03 -3.10 -13.47
C LYS A 105 -19.43 -4.35 -12.69
N GLY A 106 -20.40 -4.21 -11.79
CA GLY A 106 -20.98 -5.31 -11.01
C GLY A 106 -20.75 -5.16 -9.51
N MET A 107 -20.91 -6.27 -8.78
CA MET A 107 -20.90 -6.29 -7.32
C MET A 107 -19.60 -6.91 -6.80
N TRP A 108 -19.06 -6.31 -5.75
CA TRP A 108 -17.76 -6.60 -5.19
C TRP A 108 -17.83 -6.65 -3.68
N LEU A 109 -17.13 -7.60 -3.07
CA LEU A 109 -17.00 -7.74 -1.64
C LEU A 109 -15.56 -7.45 -1.22
N PHE A 110 -15.37 -6.53 -0.28
CA PHE A 110 -14.14 -6.37 0.48
C PHE A 110 -14.21 -7.27 1.73
N PRO A 111 -13.62 -8.48 1.69
CA PRO A 111 -13.84 -9.47 2.72
C PRO A 111 -13.06 -9.16 4.00
N VAL A 112 -13.41 -9.87 5.07
CA VAL A 112 -12.77 -9.77 6.40
C VAL A 112 -11.25 -9.89 6.32
N ALA A 113 -10.75 -10.88 5.57
CA ALA A 113 -9.32 -11.15 5.40
C ALA A 113 -8.54 -9.95 4.82
N SER A 114 -9.25 -9.05 4.15
CA SER A 114 -8.66 -7.91 3.47
C SER A 114 -8.85 -6.58 4.22
N GLN A 115 -9.67 -6.54 5.28
CA GLN A 115 -9.91 -5.30 6.06
C GLN A 115 -8.63 -4.73 6.68
N ARG A 116 -7.61 -5.57 6.93
CA ARG A 116 -6.27 -5.13 7.34
C ARG A 116 -5.61 -4.11 6.39
N TYR A 117 -6.06 -4.04 5.14
CA TYR A 117 -5.53 -3.10 4.16
C TYR A 117 -6.29 -1.78 4.10
N ARG A 118 -7.45 -1.67 4.77
CA ARG A 118 -8.36 -0.52 4.66
C ARG A 118 -7.67 0.82 4.89
N TYR A 119 -6.78 0.92 5.87
CA TYR A 119 -6.14 2.20 6.22
C TYR A 119 -4.72 2.34 5.66
N GLY A 120 -4.30 1.41 4.81
CA GLY A 120 -2.93 1.31 4.34
C GLY A 120 -1.94 0.89 5.44
N PRO A 121 -0.76 0.40 5.08
CA PRO A 121 0.25 -0.18 6.00
C PRO A 121 0.93 0.81 6.97
N GLN A 122 0.58 2.11 6.96
CA GLN A 122 1.26 3.14 7.79
C GLN A 122 0.33 4.09 8.56
N SER A 123 -1.00 3.89 8.52
CA SER A 123 -1.89 4.87 9.14
C SER A 123 -1.90 4.76 10.68
N PRO A 124 -1.66 5.83 11.44
CA PRO A 124 -1.89 5.83 12.89
C PRO A 124 -3.37 5.61 13.26
N LEU A 125 -4.28 5.65 12.28
CA LEU A 125 -5.69 5.32 12.46
C LEU A 125 -5.97 3.82 12.61
N TRP A 126 -4.94 2.95 12.57
CA TRP A 126 -5.06 1.52 12.83
C TRP A 126 -5.74 1.22 14.16
N GLU A 127 -5.56 2.11 15.14
CA GLU A 127 -6.00 1.93 16.52
C GLU A 127 -7.21 2.81 16.89
N SER A 128 -7.64 3.73 16.01
CA SER A 128 -8.40 4.92 16.42
C SER A 128 -9.82 5.08 15.86
N ARG A 129 -10.57 4.00 15.62
CA ARG A 129 -12.04 4.16 15.58
C ARG A 129 -12.59 4.16 17.00
N ALA A 130 -12.49 5.33 17.63
CA ALA A 130 -13.00 5.66 18.97
C ALA A 130 -14.41 5.07 19.21
N GLY A 131 -14.47 3.93 19.92
CA GLY A 131 -15.71 3.31 20.37
C GLY A 131 -16.65 2.75 19.29
N LEU A 132 -16.24 2.72 18.02
CA LEU A 132 -17.08 2.17 16.94
C LEU A 132 -16.71 0.70 16.67
N PRO A 133 -17.70 -0.18 16.44
CA PRO A 133 -17.41 -1.55 16.06
C PRO A 133 -16.60 -1.60 14.75
N PRO A 134 -15.60 -2.48 14.64
CA PRO A 134 -14.79 -2.58 13.43
C PRO A 134 -15.65 -2.98 12.24
N ILE A 135 -15.31 -2.48 11.06
CA ILE A 135 -15.92 -2.96 9.82
C ILE A 135 -15.38 -4.36 9.57
N ARG A 136 -16.31 -5.32 9.49
CA ARG A 136 -16.02 -6.71 9.20
C ARG A 136 -15.87 -6.94 7.70
N CYS A 137 -16.74 -6.35 6.90
CA CYS A 137 -16.71 -6.45 5.45
C CYS A 137 -17.54 -5.31 4.84
N GLU A 138 -17.26 -5.01 3.59
CA GLU A 138 -17.91 -3.95 2.83
C GLU A 138 -18.24 -4.49 1.45
N ALA A 139 -19.42 -4.20 0.93
CA ALA A 139 -19.79 -4.54 -0.43
C ALA A 139 -20.04 -3.27 -1.23
N ILE A 140 -19.67 -3.32 -2.50
CA ILE A 140 -19.71 -2.18 -3.42
C ILE A 140 -20.36 -2.65 -4.71
N VAL A 141 -21.27 -1.85 -5.25
CA VAL A 141 -21.80 -2.02 -6.61
C VAL A 141 -21.33 -0.88 -7.48
N TYR A 142 -20.75 -1.21 -8.61
CA TYR A 142 -20.52 -0.29 -9.72
C TYR A 142 -21.54 -0.59 -10.82
N GLY A 143 -22.66 0.12 -10.77
CA GLY A 143 -23.78 -0.07 -11.68
C GLY A 143 -23.47 0.43 -13.09
N ALA A 144 -24.02 -0.22 -14.11
CA ALA A 144 -23.80 0.15 -15.51
C ALA A 144 -24.37 1.53 -15.87
N ASN A 145 -25.29 2.05 -15.07
CA ASN A 145 -25.88 3.39 -15.18
C ASN A 145 -25.03 4.48 -14.49
N GLY A 146 -23.81 4.17 -14.03
CA GLY A 146 -22.94 5.10 -13.31
C GLY A 146 -23.36 5.31 -11.85
N ARG A 147 -24.31 4.53 -11.31
CA ARG A 147 -24.61 4.55 -9.87
C ARG A 147 -23.66 3.67 -9.09
N MET A 148 -23.32 4.10 -7.90
CA MET A 148 -22.54 3.35 -6.93
C MET A 148 -23.32 3.19 -5.63
N ALA A 149 -23.32 1.98 -5.09
CA ALA A 149 -23.94 1.66 -3.82
C ALA A 149 -22.94 0.92 -2.93
N ILE A 150 -22.90 1.30 -1.65
CA ILE A 150 -22.01 0.69 -0.66
C ILE A 150 -22.86 0.20 0.52
N ASP A 151 -22.48 -0.95 1.08
CA ASP A 151 -23.00 -1.44 2.35
C ASP A 151 -21.87 -2.00 3.21
N GLN A 152 -21.96 -1.79 4.52
CA GLN A 152 -20.93 -2.19 5.47
C GLN A 152 -21.54 -3.05 6.58
N ALA A 153 -20.91 -4.18 6.87
CA ALA A 153 -21.18 -4.95 8.07
C ALA A 153 -20.16 -4.58 9.15
N VAL A 154 -20.64 -4.25 10.34
CA VAL A 154 -19.82 -3.91 11.51
C VAL A 154 -20.00 -4.92 12.63
N GLY A 155 -18.96 -5.13 13.43
CA GLY A 155 -19.01 -6.05 14.58
C GLY A 155 -19.35 -7.49 14.16
N SER A 156 -20.39 -8.06 14.76
CA SER A 156 -20.84 -9.43 14.50
C SER A 156 -21.78 -9.59 13.30
N ALA A 157 -22.19 -8.49 12.64
CA ALA A 157 -23.13 -8.53 11.52
C ALA A 157 -22.60 -9.40 10.36
N ALA A 158 -23.53 -10.03 9.63
CA ALA A 158 -23.21 -10.80 8.43
C ALA A 158 -22.82 -9.88 7.27
N CYS A 159 -21.94 -10.35 6.38
CA CYS A 159 -21.56 -9.60 5.20
C CYS A 159 -22.73 -9.39 4.23
N PRO A 160 -22.77 -8.27 3.49
CA PRO A 160 -23.82 -8.02 2.51
C PRO A 160 -23.87 -9.12 1.44
N THR A 161 -25.07 -9.49 1.02
CA THR A 161 -25.30 -10.47 -0.06
C THR A 161 -25.55 -9.76 -1.39
N SER A 162 -25.34 -10.46 -2.51
CA SER A 162 -25.61 -9.92 -3.85
C SER A 162 -27.07 -9.43 -3.98
N GLU A 163 -28.02 -10.14 -3.37
CA GLU A 163 -29.44 -9.75 -3.38
C GLU A 163 -29.66 -8.41 -2.67
N LYS A 164 -29.03 -8.19 -1.50
CA LYS A 164 -29.12 -6.92 -0.77
C LYS A 164 -28.50 -5.79 -1.60
N MET A 165 -27.36 -6.04 -2.23
CA MET A 165 -26.67 -5.05 -3.05
C MET A 165 -27.47 -4.66 -4.30
N ARG A 166 -28.12 -5.60 -4.99
CA ARG A 166 -29.04 -5.31 -6.11
C ARG A 166 -30.21 -4.41 -5.67
N LYS A 167 -30.77 -4.67 -4.48
CA LYS A 167 -31.84 -3.84 -3.90
C LYS A 167 -31.35 -2.42 -3.60
N LEU A 168 -30.11 -2.27 -3.12
CA LEU A 168 -29.49 -0.96 -2.85
C LEU A 168 -29.20 -0.19 -4.14
N GLU A 169 -28.68 -0.85 -5.17
CA GLU A 169 -28.41 -0.24 -6.49
C GLU A 169 -29.67 0.38 -7.10
N ALA A 170 -30.82 -0.27 -6.91
CA ALA A 170 -32.12 0.19 -7.41
C ALA A 170 -32.70 1.41 -6.64
N GLN A 171 -32.12 1.80 -5.50
CA GLN A 171 -32.60 2.96 -4.75
C GLN A 171 -32.22 4.28 -5.45
N PRO A 172 -33.01 5.36 -5.28
CA PRO A 172 -32.76 6.63 -5.96
C PRO A 172 -31.59 7.43 -5.36
N LYS A 173 -31.21 7.18 -4.10
CA LYS A 173 -30.09 7.84 -3.41
C LYS A 173 -28.84 6.93 -3.42
N GLY A 174 -27.65 7.51 -3.56
CA GLY A 174 -26.39 6.76 -3.64
C GLY A 174 -25.27 7.63 -4.20
N GLU A 175 -24.06 7.09 -4.31
CA GLU A 175 -22.97 7.79 -4.98
C GLU A 175 -23.07 7.59 -6.50
N SER A 176 -22.41 8.44 -7.28
CA SER A 176 -22.22 8.20 -8.71
C SER A 176 -20.77 7.94 -9.00
N TRP A 177 -20.48 7.08 -9.96
CA TRP A 177 -19.13 6.82 -10.42
C TRP A 177 -19.02 7.04 -11.93
N SER A 178 -17.84 7.44 -12.37
CA SER A 178 -17.52 7.62 -13.78
C SER A 178 -16.13 7.06 -14.10
N PHE A 179 -16.01 6.50 -15.30
CA PHE A 179 -14.75 6.00 -15.81
C PHE A 179 -13.95 7.14 -16.43
N ILE A 180 -12.74 7.39 -15.93
CA ILE A 180 -11.86 8.43 -16.49
C ILE A 180 -11.00 7.85 -17.61
N ARG A 181 -10.34 6.73 -17.33
CA ARG A 181 -9.46 5.98 -18.23
C ARG A 181 -9.16 4.62 -17.62
N ASP A 182 -8.50 3.74 -18.36
CA ASP A 182 -8.05 2.44 -17.84
C ASP A 182 -7.34 2.59 -16.49
N GLY A 183 -7.84 1.83 -15.52
CA GLY A 183 -7.41 1.82 -14.13
C GLY A 183 -7.73 3.05 -13.32
N ARG A 184 -8.63 3.94 -13.76
CA ARG A 184 -9.04 5.11 -12.98
C ARG A 184 -10.52 5.44 -13.08
N ILE A 185 -11.14 5.60 -11.92
CA ILE A 185 -12.50 6.12 -11.79
C ILE A 185 -12.54 7.36 -10.89
N ARG A 186 -13.64 8.08 -11.03
CA ARG A 186 -14.06 9.13 -10.10
C ARG A 186 -15.36 8.70 -9.45
N VAL A 187 -15.47 8.93 -8.15
CA VAL A 187 -16.69 8.73 -7.37
C VAL A 187 -17.12 10.09 -6.84
N ASP A 188 -18.35 10.49 -7.16
CA ASP A 188 -18.94 11.76 -6.74
C ASP A 188 -20.06 11.50 -5.73
N ARG A 189 -20.10 12.33 -4.69
CA ARG A 189 -21.18 12.31 -3.72
C ARG A 189 -22.38 13.07 -4.24
N THR A 190 -23.56 12.44 -4.24
CA THR A 190 -24.79 13.12 -4.66
C THR A 190 -25.27 14.19 -3.68
N ASP A 191 -24.87 14.10 -2.41
CA ASP A 191 -25.26 15.05 -1.36
C ASP A 191 -24.23 16.18 -1.14
N ALA A 192 -23.07 16.12 -1.82
CA ALA A 192 -22.02 17.12 -1.76
C ALA A 192 -21.38 17.28 -3.15
N PRO A 193 -21.95 18.11 -4.04
CA PRO A 193 -21.61 18.15 -5.48
C PRO A 193 -20.16 18.52 -5.83
N ASN A 194 -19.39 19.03 -4.86
CA ASN A 194 -17.98 19.38 -5.04
C ASN A 194 -17.03 18.38 -4.34
N ASP A 195 -17.57 17.40 -3.63
CA ASP A 195 -16.80 16.38 -2.94
C ASP A 195 -16.75 15.12 -3.81
N PHE A 196 -15.54 14.78 -4.23
CA PHE A 196 -15.28 13.60 -5.05
C PHE A 196 -14.05 12.84 -4.55
N GLU A 197 -13.98 11.59 -4.95
CA GLU A 197 -12.84 10.71 -4.76
C GLU A 197 -12.32 10.25 -6.11
N GLU A 198 -11.00 10.11 -6.24
CA GLU A 198 -10.40 9.39 -7.37
C GLU A 198 -9.81 8.08 -6.86
N TRP A 199 -10.10 7.01 -7.58
CA TRP A 199 -9.63 5.68 -7.26
C TRP A 199 -8.83 5.14 -8.45
N ASP A 200 -7.66 4.57 -8.15
CA ASP A 200 -6.91 3.76 -9.10
C ASP A 200 -7.29 2.28 -8.89
N LEU A 201 -7.61 1.57 -9.97
CA LEU A 201 -8.18 0.23 -9.96
C LEU A 201 -7.35 -0.72 -10.82
N PHE A 202 -7.10 -1.91 -10.29
CA PHE A 202 -6.33 -2.96 -10.95
C PHE A 202 -7.05 -4.30 -10.85
N VAL A 203 -6.91 -5.12 -11.88
CA VAL A 203 -7.38 -6.50 -11.89
C VAL A 203 -6.21 -7.43 -11.67
N VAL A 204 -6.41 -8.42 -10.83
CA VAL A 204 -5.46 -9.52 -10.63
C VAL A 204 -5.52 -10.45 -11.85
N GLU A 205 -4.45 -10.51 -12.62
CA GLU A 205 -4.33 -11.41 -13.79
C GLU A 205 -3.77 -12.78 -13.41
N LYS A 206 -2.94 -12.82 -12.37
CA LYS A 206 -2.28 -14.01 -11.86
C LYS A 206 -2.43 -14.07 -10.35
N ASN A 207 -2.76 -15.25 -9.82
CA ASN A 207 -2.87 -15.44 -8.37
C ASN A 207 -1.55 -15.09 -7.67
N PHE A 208 -1.63 -14.41 -6.53
CA PHE A 208 -0.50 -14.19 -5.64
C PHE A 208 -0.93 -14.10 -4.18
N ASP A 209 0.01 -14.33 -3.28
CA ASP A 209 -0.20 -14.18 -1.84
C ASP A 209 0.60 -12.98 -1.33
N PHE A 210 -0.01 -12.21 -0.43
CA PHE A 210 0.69 -11.14 0.27
C PHE A 210 0.21 -11.06 1.72
N ALA A 211 1.15 -11.12 2.66
CA ALA A 211 0.89 -11.08 4.10
C ALA A 211 -0.24 -12.03 4.56
N GLY A 212 -0.33 -13.23 3.99
CA GLY A 212 -1.37 -14.22 4.31
C GLY A 212 -2.76 -13.89 3.77
N THR A 213 -2.88 -13.01 2.77
CA THR A 213 -4.07 -12.85 1.93
C THR A 213 -3.77 -13.39 0.54
N THR A 214 -4.65 -14.26 0.03
CA THR A 214 -4.60 -14.70 -1.37
C THR A 214 -5.41 -13.75 -2.24
N PHE A 215 -4.77 -13.21 -3.25
CA PHE A 215 -5.36 -12.42 -4.34
C PHE A 215 -5.57 -13.37 -5.51
N ARG A 216 -6.81 -13.59 -5.92
CA ARG A 216 -7.18 -14.53 -6.98
C ARG A 216 -7.35 -13.80 -8.30
N LYS A 217 -7.09 -14.50 -9.40
CA LYS A 217 -7.36 -14.01 -10.75
C LYS A 217 -8.82 -13.55 -10.85
N GLY A 218 -9.02 -12.33 -11.31
CA GLY A 218 -10.32 -11.68 -11.41
C GLY A 218 -10.74 -10.87 -10.19
N ASP A 219 -10.01 -10.97 -9.07
CA ASP A 219 -10.15 -10.02 -7.97
C ASP A 219 -9.72 -8.63 -8.43
N MET A 220 -10.29 -7.61 -7.79
CA MET A 220 -10.00 -6.21 -8.06
C MET A 220 -9.29 -5.59 -6.87
N VAL A 221 -8.34 -4.72 -7.15
CA VAL A 221 -7.44 -4.09 -6.19
C VAL A 221 -7.59 -2.60 -6.41
N GLU A 222 -8.07 -1.89 -5.41
CA GLU A 222 -8.33 -0.46 -5.51
C GLU A 222 -7.52 0.30 -4.47
N TYR A 223 -7.12 1.52 -4.81
CA TYR A 223 -6.70 2.47 -3.81
C TYR A 223 -7.22 3.87 -4.10
N ARG A 224 -7.62 4.55 -3.02
CA ARG A 224 -8.11 5.92 -3.08
C ARG A 224 -6.93 6.86 -3.21
N ARG A 225 -6.79 7.44 -4.39
CA ARG A 225 -5.71 8.36 -4.77
C ARG A 225 -5.95 9.76 -4.23
N ARG A 226 -7.19 10.24 -4.32
CA ARG A 226 -7.56 11.61 -3.99
C ARG A 226 -8.89 11.62 -3.26
N GLU A 227 -8.98 12.48 -2.26
CA GLU A 227 -10.20 12.84 -1.53
C GLU A 227 -10.07 14.27 -1.01
N LYS A 228 -11.15 14.82 -0.47
CA LYS A 228 -11.15 16.13 0.20
C LYS A 228 -10.13 16.15 1.36
N GLY A 229 -9.23 17.12 1.37
CA GLY A 229 -8.17 17.24 2.38
C GLY A 229 -6.92 16.39 2.11
N ASN A 230 -6.85 15.73 0.95
CA ASN A 230 -5.67 14.99 0.49
C ASN A 230 -5.29 15.45 -0.94
N GLU A 231 -4.85 16.70 -1.06
CA GLU A 231 -4.47 17.32 -2.34
C GLU A 231 -3.12 16.80 -2.87
N PHE A 232 -2.35 16.10 -2.04
CA PHE A 232 -1.02 15.58 -2.37
C PHE A 232 -1.03 14.24 -3.11
N ASN A 233 -2.21 13.72 -3.49
CA ASN A 233 -2.41 12.47 -4.23
C ASN A 233 -1.78 11.23 -3.57
N VAL A 234 -1.77 11.17 -2.23
CA VAL A 234 -1.27 10.01 -1.50
C VAL A 234 -2.39 8.98 -1.37
N ALA A 235 -2.08 7.69 -1.54
CA ALA A 235 -3.08 6.65 -1.30
C ALA A 235 -3.52 6.64 0.18
N THR A 236 -4.80 6.84 0.46
CA THR A 236 -5.34 6.90 1.84
C THR A 236 -6.18 5.69 2.24
N MET A 237 -6.59 4.88 1.27
CA MET A 237 -7.39 3.69 1.49
C MET A 237 -7.06 2.63 0.45
N PHE A 238 -6.99 1.37 0.86
CA PHE A 238 -6.79 0.25 -0.04
C PHE A 238 -7.89 -0.79 0.14
N ARG A 239 -8.35 -1.36 -0.98
CA ARG A 239 -9.39 -2.39 -1.02
C ARG A 239 -8.97 -3.54 -1.90
N HIS A 240 -9.03 -4.75 -1.36
CA HIS A 240 -8.95 -5.98 -2.14
C HIS A 240 -10.36 -6.55 -2.25
N LEU A 241 -10.93 -6.47 -3.44
CA LEU A 241 -12.30 -6.75 -3.76
C LEU A 241 -12.43 -8.08 -4.50
N GLN A 242 -13.35 -8.92 -4.03
CA GLN A 242 -13.70 -10.20 -4.64
C GLN A 242 -15.03 -10.06 -5.36
N LYS A 243 -15.13 -10.59 -6.58
CA LYS A 243 -16.38 -10.55 -7.33
C LYS A 243 -17.46 -11.31 -6.57
N MET A 244 -18.62 -10.68 -6.39
CA MET A 244 -19.78 -11.35 -5.83
C MET A 244 -20.50 -12.16 -6.92
N PRO A 245 -21.11 -13.31 -6.59
CA PRO A 245 -21.92 -14.10 -7.52
C PRO A 245 -23.22 -13.39 -7.92
#